data_AF-A0A6A4FV51-F1
#
_entry.id   AF-A0A6A4FV51-F1
#
_cell.length_a   1.000
_cell.length_b   1.000
_cell.length_c   1.000
_cell.angle_alpha   90.00
_cell.angle_beta   90.00
_cell.angle_gamma   90.00
#
_symmetry.space_group_name_H-M   'P 1'
#
loop_
_entity.id
_entity.type
_entity.pdbx_description
1 polymer ?
#
loop_
_entity_poly.entity_id
_entity_poly.type
_entity_poly.pdbx_seq_one_letter_code
_entity_poly.pdbx_strand_id
1 'polypeptide(L)'
;MSSVYARDGKYINKIEATKEETGLFTAKRTLLYVWVFVGVVPLILQARSYAKFMAPHKITQDLVVPDGAAIETINLHELCPVKGLMVAGAWWNVAVTHYYTIPDAKLCHFVVPQYNIHGTYLLEAEKVSPSPTTPSSCSNESFAFHHYFYHGSIGYYAFYEEASGTYCSIDETAYVEVNGLGTYDTNGSHLAKDTGDMTYRRSYWYGLVGAVWIAYRTMLMRRGFISCKRYGRRSDIMQQKMRFKDAMVYVQESLRLSAHGARNYHRAAILG
;
A
#
# COMPACT_ATOMS: atom_id res chain seq x y z
N MET A 1 -10.93 2.44 -51.11
CA MET A 1 -11.64 3.67 -50.68
C MET A 1 -10.67 4.61 -49.97
N SER A 2 -10.46 5.81 -50.52
CA SER A 2 -9.66 6.87 -49.88
C SER A 2 -10.46 7.46 -48.71
N SER A 3 -9.90 7.51 -47.50
CA SER A 3 -10.55 8.17 -46.36
C SER A 3 -10.42 9.69 -46.50
N VAL A 4 -11.54 10.39 -46.51
CA VAL A 4 -11.61 11.86 -46.62
C VAL A 4 -12.03 12.44 -45.26
N TYR A 5 -11.37 13.52 -44.82
CA TYR A 5 -11.62 14.17 -43.52
C TYR A 5 -12.17 15.59 -43.75
N ALA A 6 -13.03 16.09 -42.86
CA ALA A 6 -13.53 17.46 -42.93
C ALA A 6 -12.73 18.39 -42.01
N ARG A 7 -12.23 19.51 -42.56
CA ARG A 7 -11.53 20.60 -41.87
C ARG A 7 -12.07 21.93 -42.40
N ASP A 8 -12.53 22.81 -41.53
CA ASP A 8 -13.08 24.14 -41.89
C ASP A 8 -14.14 24.09 -43.02
N GLY A 9 -15.00 23.07 -43.00
CA GLY A 9 -16.03 22.86 -44.03
C GLY A 9 -15.51 22.30 -45.37
N LYS A 10 -14.22 22.01 -45.50
CA LYS A 10 -13.60 21.42 -46.69
C LYS A 10 -13.15 19.98 -46.46
N TYR A 11 -13.28 19.17 -47.51
CA TYR A 11 -12.81 17.80 -47.53
C TYR A 11 -11.31 17.74 -47.88
N ILE A 12 -10.49 17.26 -46.94
CA ILE A 12 -9.04 17.09 -47.10
C ILE A 12 -8.67 15.60 -47.15
N ASN A 13 -7.58 15.29 -47.86
CA ASN A 13 -7.11 13.92 -47.98
C ASN A 13 -6.41 13.44 -46.68
N LYS A 14 -6.23 12.12 -46.55
CA LYS A 14 -5.59 11.51 -45.37
C LYS A 14 -4.18 12.03 -45.09
N ILE A 15 -3.39 12.35 -46.11
CA ILE A 15 -1.99 12.78 -45.95
C ILE A 15 -1.95 14.19 -45.32
N GLU A 16 -2.79 15.09 -45.81
CA GLU A 16 -2.90 16.46 -45.33
C GLU A 16 -3.55 16.52 -43.94
N ALA A 17 -4.55 15.69 -43.68
CA ALA A 17 -5.19 15.57 -42.37
C ALA A 17 -4.26 15.00 -41.28
N THR A 18 -3.19 14.32 -41.66
CA THR A 18 -2.30 13.63 -40.70
C THR A 18 -0.97 14.33 -40.48
N LYS A 19 -0.76 15.49 -41.11
CA LYS A 19 0.35 16.39 -40.84
C LYS A 19 0.24 16.87 -39.38
N GLU A 20 1.19 16.48 -38.52
CA GLU A 20 1.17 16.89 -37.12
C GLU A 20 1.35 18.41 -37.02
N GLU A 21 0.37 19.10 -36.44
CA GLU A 21 0.51 20.50 -36.07
C GLU A 21 1.59 20.62 -34.98
N THR A 22 2.53 21.54 -35.20
CA THR A 22 3.71 21.76 -34.34
C THR A 22 3.38 22.46 -33.02
N GLY A 23 2.12 22.86 -32.80
CA GLY A 23 1.67 23.54 -31.61
C GLY A 23 1.89 22.74 -30.31
N LEU A 24 2.34 23.41 -29.25
CA LEU A 24 2.62 22.78 -27.95
C LEU A 24 1.35 22.16 -27.30
N PHE A 25 0.18 22.73 -27.58
CA PHE A 25 -1.11 22.42 -26.93
C PHE A 25 -2.15 21.77 -27.86
N THR A 26 -1.76 20.73 -28.60
CA THR A 26 -2.74 19.91 -29.36
C THR A 26 -3.59 19.05 -28.41
N ALA A 27 -4.80 18.70 -28.82
CA ALA A 27 -5.70 17.84 -28.04
C ALA A 27 -5.05 16.49 -27.75
N LYS A 28 -4.35 15.91 -28.73
CA LYS A 28 -3.55 14.69 -28.54
C LYS A 28 -2.50 14.84 -27.45
N ARG A 29 -1.71 15.92 -27.46
CA ARG A 29 -0.66 16.13 -26.44
C ARG A 29 -1.28 16.28 -25.05
N THR A 30 -2.31 17.13 -24.90
CA THR A 30 -3.00 17.33 -23.62
C THR A 30 -3.57 16.02 -23.06
N LEU A 31 -4.24 15.21 -23.87
CA LEU A 31 -4.78 13.91 -23.44
C LEU A 31 -3.69 12.92 -23.03
N LEU A 32 -2.56 12.87 -23.74
CA LEU A 32 -1.45 12.01 -23.39
C LEU A 32 -0.76 12.45 -22.09
N TYR A 33 -0.57 13.76 -21.89
CA TYR A 33 -0.06 14.30 -20.63
C TYR A 33 -0.94 13.88 -19.45
N VAL A 34 -2.25 14.09 -19.55
CA VAL A 34 -3.19 13.70 -18.50
C VAL A 34 -3.20 12.19 -18.28
N TRP A 35 -3.15 11.38 -19.35
CA TRP A 35 -3.06 9.92 -19.25
C TRP A 35 -1.79 9.45 -18.52
N VAL A 36 -0.65 10.12 -18.71
CA VAL A 36 0.58 9.80 -17.95
C VAL A 36 0.37 10.07 -16.45
N PHE A 37 -0.13 11.24 -16.07
CA PHE A 37 -0.27 11.61 -14.66
C PHE A 37 -1.39 10.85 -13.92
N VAL A 38 -2.49 10.52 -14.61
CA VAL A 38 -3.64 9.85 -13.99
C VAL A 38 -3.55 8.32 -14.12
N GLY A 39 -2.83 7.81 -15.12
CA GLY A 39 -2.70 6.37 -15.37
C GLY A 39 -1.32 5.83 -15.03
N VAL A 40 -0.29 6.31 -15.74
CA VAL A 40 1.06 5.72 -15.68
C VAL A 40 1.76 5.97 -14.36
N VAL A 41 1.75 7.21 -13.84
CA VAL A 41 2.41 7.55 -12.57
C VAL A 41 1.82 6.72 -11.41
N PRO A 42 0.49 6.64 -11.22
CA PRO A 42 -0.09 5.75 -10.23
C PRO A 42 0.26 4.27 -10.43
N LEU A 43 0.31 3.77 -11.67
CA LEU A 43 0.70 2.39 -11.94
C LEU A 43 2.15 2.12 -11.52
N ILE A 44 3.07 3.04 -11.77
CA ILE A 44 4.47 2.93 -11.33
C ILE A 44 4.57 2.92 -9.80
N LEU A 45 3.83 3.81 -9.12
CA LEU A 45 3.80 3.85 -7.66
C LEU A 45 3.19 2.57 -7.06
N GLN A 46 2.15 2.04 -7.70
CA GLN A 46 1.56 0.75 -7.32
C GLN A 46 2.55 -0.39 -7.52
N ALA A 47 3.26 -0.45 -8.64
CA ALA A 47 4.27 -1.47 -8.91
C ALA A 47 5.44 -1.40 -7.93
N ARG A 48 5.90 -0.19 -7.58
CA ARG A 48 6.92 0.03 -6.54
C ARG A 48 6.44 -0.47 -5.18
N SER A 49 5.21 -0.14 -4.80
CA SER A 49 4.62 -0.58 -3.52
C SER A 49 4.49 -2.10 -3.47
N TYR A 50 3.97 -2.71 -4.53
CA TYR A 50 3.90 -4.17 -4.69
C TYR A 50 5.28 -4.83 -4.54
N ALA A 51 6.31 -4.29 -5.21
CA ALA A 51 7.66 -4.84 -5.10
C ALA A 51 8.20 -4.77 -3.66
N LYS A 52 7.91 -3.68 -2.94
CA LYS A 52 8.29 -3.54 -1.52
C LYS A 52 7.62 -4.59 -0.63
N PHE A 53 6.33 -4.86 -0.83
CA PHE A 53 5.58 -5.85 -0.05
C PHE A 53 5.87 -7.31 -0.46
N MET A 54 6.29 -7.54 -1.69
CA MET A 54 6.66 -8.87 -2.20
C MET A 54 8.08 -9.27 -1.82
N ALA A 55 8.96 -8.29 -1.56
CA ALA A 55 10.32 -8.55 -1.13
C ALA A 55 10.32 -9.44 0.14
N PRO A 56 11.17 -10.49 0.19
CA PRO A 56 11.32 -11.28 1.40
C PRO A 56 11.74 -10.40 2.58
N HIS A 57 11.14 -10.63 3.73
CA HIS A 57 11.46 -9.93 4.97
C HIS A 57 11.91 -10.93 6.04
N LYS A 58 12.53 -10.42 7.09
CA LYS A 58 12.96 -11.17 8.26
C LYS A 58 12.52 -10.43 9.50
N ILE A 59 12.05 -11.17 10.50
CA ILE A 59 11.70 -10.62 11.81
C ILE A 59 12.98 -10.41 12.59
N THR A 60 13.12 -9.24 13.22
CA THR A 60 14.26 -8.97 14.10
C THR A 60 14.33 -10.01 15.21
N GLN A 61 15.53 -10.54 15.45
CA GLN A 61 15.76 -11.72 16.28
C GLN A 61 15.14 -11.59 17.68
N ASP A 62 15.29 -10.42 18.29
CA ASP A 62 14.85 -10.18 19.66
C ASP A 62 13.32 -10.11 19.78
N LEU A 63 12.60 -10.06 18.66
CA LEU A 63 11.14 -10.11 18.61
C LEU A 63 10.60 -11.53 18.34
N VAL A 64 11.46 -12.48 17.99
CA VAL A 64 11.07 -13.88 17.76
C VAL A 64 10.99 -14.59 19.10
N VAL A 65 9.86 -15.25 19.35
CA VAL A 65 9.68 -16.03 20.59
C VAL A 65 10.53 -17.30 20.49
N PRO A 66 11.37 -17.61 21.49
CA PRO A 66 12.16 -18.84 21.51
C PRO A 66 11.30 -20.10 21.48
N ASP A 67 11.79 -21.13 20.79
CA ASP A 67 11.11 -22.43 20.71
C ASP A 67 10.89 -23.02 22.12
N GLY A 68 9.64 -23.39 22.39
CA GLY A 68 9.24 -24.00 23.68
C GLY A 68 9.01 -23.01 24.82
N ALA A 69 9.08 -21.69 24.58
CA ALA A 69 8.69 -20.69 25.57
C ALA A 69 7.21 -20.87 25.98
N ALA A 70 6.94 -20.83 27.28
CA ALA A 70 5.59 -20.97 27.81
C ALA A 70 4.80 -19.67 27.68
N ILE A 71 3.51 -19.80 27.38
CA ILE A 71 2.56 -18.69 27.41
C ILE A 71 2.25 -18.35 28.87
N GLU A 72 2.42 -17.09 29.24
CA GLU A 72 2.13 -16.57 30.58
C GLU A 72 1.09 -15.43 30.52
N THR A 73 0.27 -15.33 31.56
CA THR A 73 -0.81 -14.31 31.67
C THR A 73 -0.87 -13.64 33.04
N ILE A 74 0.04 -13.99 33.95
CA ILE A 74 0.06 -13.48 35.33
C ILE A 74 0.54 -12.03 35.33
N ASN A 75 -0.16 -11.14 36.02
CA ASN A 75 0.16 -9.70 36.10
C ASN A 75 0.36 -9.04 34.71
N LEU A 76 -0.42 -9.48 33.71
CA LEU A 76 -0.23 -9.11 32.31
C LEU A 76 -0.13 -7.60 32.09
N HIS A 77 -1.02 -6.80 32.69
CA HIS A 77 -1.05 -5.35 32.49
C HIS A 77 0.06 -4.60 33.24
N GLU A 78 0.68 -5.22 34.24
CA GLU A 78 1.83 -4.64 34.94
C GLU A 78 3.11 -4.89 34.13
N LEU A 79 3.25 -6.08 33.55
CA LEU A 79 4.43 -6.50 32.79
C LEU A 79 4.39 -6.04 31.32
N CYS A 80 3.19 -5.91 30.77
CA CYS A 80 2.93 -5.53 29.40
C CYS A 80 1.93 -4.35 29.39
N PRO A 81 2.38 -3.13 29.72
CA PRO A 81 1.50 -2.01 30.04
C PRO A 81 0.96 -1.25 28.81
N VAL A 82 1.34 -1.66 27.59
CA VAL A 82 1.03 -0.91 26.36
C VAL A 82 -0.46 -1.00 26.03
N LYS A 83 -1.11 0.17 25.92
CA LYS A 83 -2.54 0.30 25.56
C LYS A 83 -2.78 1.00 24.24
N GLY A 84 -1.83 1.82 23.80
CA GLY A 84 -1.92 2.57 22.54
C GLY A 84 -0.71 2.35 21.65
N LEU A 85 -0.93 2.38 20.34
CA LEU A 85 0.13 2.43 19.34
C LEU A 85 -0.14 3.62 18.39
N MET A 86 0.83 4.52 18.27
CA MET A 86 0.81 5.65 17.35
C MET A 86 1.77 5.35 16.19
N VAL A 87 1.21 4.99 15.02
CA VAL A 87 1.97 4.70 13.80
C VAL A 87 1.51 5.63 12.69
N ALA A 88 2.45 6.28 12.00
CA ALA A 88 2.17 7.13 10.83
C ALA A 88 1.04 8.18 11.04
N GLY A 89 0.93 8.72 12.27
CA GLY A 89 -0.08 9.72 12.64
C GLY A 89 -1.47 9.17 12.93
N ALA A 90 -1.63 7.84 13.01
CA ALA A 90 -2.86 7.18 13.41
C ALA A 90 -2.69 6.47 14.76
N TRP A 91 -3.67 6.64 15.63
CA TRP A 91 -3.70 6.01 16.96
C TRP A 91 -4.55 4.74 16.96
N TRP A 92 -3.99 3.64 17.47
CA TRP A 92 -4.57 2.31 17.45
C TRP A 92 -4.68 1.76 18.88
N ASN A 93 -5.79 1.07 19.16
CA ASN A 93 -6.02 0.45 20.47
C ASN A 93 -5.30 -0.90 20.53
N VAL A 94 -4.43 -1.06 21.52
CA VAL A 94 -3.69 -2.29 21.73
C VAL A 94 -4.33 -3.06 22.88
N ALA A 95 -4.51 -4.37 22.68
CA ALA A 95 -4.86 -5.29 23.75
C ALA A 95 -3.79 -6.38 23.83
N VAL A 96 -3.15 -6.50 24.99
CA VAL A 96 -2.20 -7.58 25.26
C VAL A 96 -2.97 -8.83 25.65
N THR A 97 -2.57 -9.99 25.13
CA THR A 97 -3.25 -11.27 25.44
C THR A 97 -2.42 -12.16 26.36
N HIS A 98 -1.10 -12.16 26.19
CA HIS A 98 -0.16 -12.96 26.94
C HIS A 98 1.27 -12.46 26.72
N TYR A 99 2.22 -12.99 27.48
CA TYR A 99 3.65 -12.76 27.26
C TYR A 99 4.43 -14.06 27.34
N TYR A 100 5.69 -13.98 26.90
CA TYR A 100 6.70 -15.01 27.01
C TYR A 100 7.87 -14.47 27.81
N THR A 101 8.36 -15.24 28.78
CA THR A 101 9.60 -14.91 29.49
C THR A 101 10.79 -15.41 28.66
N ILE A 102 11.70 -14.49 28.34
CA ILE A 102 12.99 -14.78 27.69
C ILE A 102 14.13 -14.43 28.66
N PRO A 103 15.37 -14.94 28.48
CA PRO A 103 16.42 -14.84 29.50
C PRO A 103 16.66 -13.43 30.05
N ASP A 104 16.60 -12.41 29.19
CA ASP A 104 16.93 -11.02 29.56
C ASP A 104 15.76 -10.04 29.44
N ALA A 105 14.57 -10.51 29.03
CA ALA A 105 13.42 -9.62 28.79
C ALA A 105 12.07 -10.37 28.76
N LYS A 106 11.01 -9.65 28.38
CA LYS A 106 9.67 -10.22 28.14
C LYS A 106 9.18 -9.82 26.77
N LEU A 107 8.59 -10.79 26.08
CA LEU A 107 7.92 -10.56 24.80
C LEU A 107 6.42 -10.60 24.99
N CYS A 108 5.77 -9.48 24.73
CA CYS A 108 4.34 -9.32 24.93
C CYS A 108 3.62 -9.52 23.59
N HIS A 109 2.76 -10.52 23.51
CA HIS A 109 1.88 -10.68 22.37
C HIS A 109 0.69 -9.74 22.49
N PHE A 110 0.41 -9.01 21.42
CA PHE A 110 -0.66 -8.02 21.37
C PHE A 110 -1.53 -8.18 20.13
N VAL A 111 -2.74 -7.65 20.24
CA VAL A 111 -3.70 -7.56 19.14
C VAL A 111 -4.22 -6.14 19.00
N VAL A 112 -4.58 -5.79 17.77
CA VAL A 112 -5.41 -4.60 17.48
C VAL A 112 -6.71 -5.13 16.88
N PRO A 113 -7.74 -5.39 17.71
CA PRO A 113 -8.95 -6.11 17.28
C PRO A 113 -9.67 -5.43 16.12
N GLN A 114 -9.61 -4.09 16.03
CA GLN A 114 -10.27 -3.31 14.98
C GLN A 114 -9.74 -3.63 13.57
N TYR A 115 -8.50 -4.11 13.49
CA TYR A 115 -7.78 -4.28 12.23
C TYR A 115 -7.29 -5.71 12.00
N ASN A 116 -7.73 -6.68 12.83
CA ASN A 116 -7.29 -8.09 12.71
C ASN A 116 -5.76 -8.21 12.70
N ILE A 117 -5.12 -7.51 13.64
CA ILE A 117 -3.66 -7.47 13.79
C ILE A 117 -3.24 -8.34 14.95
N HIS A 118 -2.17 -9.09 14.75
CA HIS A 118 -1.47 -9.85 15.76
C HIS A 118 0.01 -9.55 15.67
N GLY A 119 0.66 -9.34 16.80
CA GLY A 119 2.06 -9.00 16.84
C GLY A 119 2.70 -9.30 18.17
N THR A 120 4.00 -9.08 18.21
CA THR A 120 4.79 -9.19 19.43
C THR A 120 5.60 -7.92 19.58
N TYR A 121 5.65 -7.40 20.79
CA TYR A 121 6.53 -6.30 21.13
C TYR A 121 7.50 -6.67 22.25
N LEU A 122 8.64 -6.00 22.19
CA LEU A 122 9.65 -5.94 23.24
C LEU A 122 9.63 -4.52 23.81
N LEU A 123 9.51 -4.45 25.13
CA LEU A 123 9.61 -3.21 25.90
C LEU A 123 10.83 -3.31 26.80
N GLU A 124 11.77 -2.39 26.65
CA GLU A 124 12.97 -2.38 27.48
C GLU A 124 12.72 -1.69 28.83
N ALA A 125 13.47 -2.10 29.85
CA ALA A 125 13.32 -1.56 31.21
C ALA A 125 14.05 -0.24 31.44
N GLU A 126 15.04 0.09 30.60
CA GLU A 126 15.84 1.30 30.74
C GLU A 126 15.18 2.50 30.07
N LYS A 127 15.26 3.65 30.76
CA LYS A 127 14.77 4.92 30.21
C LYS A 127 15.69 5.42 29.11
N VAL A 128 15.11 5.86 28.01
CA VAL A 128 15.83 6.38 26.84
C VAL A 128 15.28 7.75 26.43
N SER A 129 16.06 8.47 25.63
CA SER A 129 15.57 9.70 25.00
C SER A 129 14.37 9.40 24.09
N PRO A 130 13.31 10.23 24.13
CA PRO A 130 12.10 10.02 23.34
C PRO A 130 12.40 10.04 21.84
N SER A 131 11.67 9.24 21.06
CA SER A 131 11.68 9.31 19.61
C SER A 131 11.13 10.67 19.11
N PRO A 132 11.47 11.12 17.89
CA PRO A 132 10.94 12.37 17.34
C PRO A 132 9.41 12.45 17.24
N THR A 133 8.73 11.30 17.22
CA THR A 133 7.27 11.20 17.16
C THR A 133 6.59 11.17 18.53
N THR A 134 7.39 11.10 19.60
CA THR A 134 6.90 11.06 20.99
C THR A 134 6.63 12.48 21.50
N PRO A 135 5.51 12.72 22.22
CA PRO A 135 5.22 14.00 22.82
C PRO A 135 6.31 14.44 23.82
N SER A 136 6.59 15.74 23.87
CA SER A 136 7.59 16.30 24.78
C SER A 136 7.28 16.06 26.26
N SER A 137 6.00 15.89 26.61
CA SER A 137 5.54 15.50 27.96
C SER A 137 6.12 14.17 28.44
N CYS A 138 6.51 13.27 27.53
CA CYS A 138 7.03 11.94 27.82
C CYS A 138 8.57 11.87 27.89
N SER A 139 9.26 13.01 27.78
CA SER A 139 10.73 13.07 27.63
C SER A 139 11.54 12.35 28.71
N ASN A 140 11.07 12.30 29.95
CA ASN A 140 11.75 11.63 31.07
C ASN A 140 11.11 10.27 31.45
N GLU A 141 10.11 9.87 30.69
CA GLU A 141 9.25 8.70 30.96
C GLU A 141 9.09 7.85 29.69
N SER A 142 10.17 7.80 28.89
CA SER A 142 10.26 7.08 27.63
C SER A 142 11.14 5.85 27.76
N PHE A 143 10.70 4.74 27.17
CA PHE A 143 11.38 3.44 27.18
C PHE A 143 11.51 2.94 25.75
N ALA A 144 12.58 2.21 25.42
CA ALA A 144 12.75 1.69 24.08
C ALA A 144 11.66 0.65 23.77
N PHE A 145 11.07 0.77 22.58
CA PHE A 145 9.96 -0.06 22.15
C PHE A 145 10.20 -0.57 20.73
N HIS A 146 10.11 -1.88 20.57
CA HIS A 146 10.27 -2.57 19.31
C HIS A 146 9.11 -3.53 19.12
N HIS A 147 8.57 -3.61 17.91
CA HIS A 147 7.55 -4.60 17.62
C HIS A 147 7.53 -4.98 16.16
N TYR A 148 6.95 -6.14 15.90
CA TYR A 148 6.39 -6.46 14.60
C TYR A 148 4.94 -6.83 14.76
N PHE A 149 4.19 -6.69 13.68
CA PHE A 149 2.89 -7.31 13.59
C PHE A 149 2.60 -7.80 12.18
N TYR A 150 1.61 -8.67 12.11
CA TYR A 150 0.93 -8.99 10.88
C TYR A 150 -0.53 -8.53 10.94
N HIS A 151 -0.94 -7.81 9.90
CA HIS A 151 -2.32 -7.41 9.66
C HIS A 151 -2.96 -8.41 8.69
N GLY A 152 -3.92 -9.20 9.17
CA GLY A 152 -4.63 -10.18 8.34
C GLY A 152 -5.36 -9.49 7.18
N SER A 153 -5.20 -10.04 5.97
CA SER A 153 -5.84 -9.49 4.77
C SER A 153 -7.03 -10.35 4.32
N ILE A 154 -7.70 -9.93 3.25
CA ILE A 154 -8.67 -10.76 2.55
C ILE A 154 -7.89 -11.80 1.72
N GLY A 155 -8.09 -13.09 2.02
CA GLY A 155 -7.39 -14.21 1.38
C GLY A 155 -6.46 -14.97 2.34
N TYR A 156 -5.42 -15.61 1.82
CA TYR A 156 -4.47 -16.44 2.58
C TYR A 156 -3.11 -15.73 2.80
N TYR A 157 -3.12 -14.42 3.08
CA TYR A 157 -1.89 -13.69 3.40
C TYR A 157 -2.14 -12.56 4.40
N ALA A 158 -1.08 -12.13 5.07
CA ALA A 158 -1.07 -11.00 5.98
C ALA A 158 0.05 -10.00 5.62
N PHE A 159 -0.20 -8.72 5.90
CA PHE A 159 0.80 -7.67 5.74
C PHE A 159 1.68 -7.60 6.96
N TYR A 160 2.99 -7.63 6.74
CA TYR A 160 3.99 -7.48 7.78
C TYR A 160 4.36 -6.01 7.96
N GLU A 161 4.46 -5.59 9.20
CA GLU A 161 5.10 -4.35 9.62
C GLU A 161 6.09 -4.64 10.75
N GLU A 162 7.26 -4.03 10.70
CA GLU A 162 8.15 -3.91 11.86
C GLU A 162 8.44 -2.44 12.11
N ALA A 163 8.39 -2.03 13.38
CA ALA A 163 8.50 -0.65 13.77
C ALA A 163 9.18 -0.51 15.13
N SER A 164 9.88 0.61 15.32
CA SER A 164 10.55 0.95 16.57
C SER A 164 10.33 2.39 16.96
N GLY A 165 10.49 2.68 18.24
CA GLY A 165 10.45 4.03 18.77
C GLY A 165 10.49 3.99 20.28
N THR A 166 9.60 4.74 20.92
CA THR A 166 9.57 4.82 22.38
C THR A 166 8.16 4.68 22.93
N TYR A 167 8.04 3.95 24.03
CA TYR A 167 6.86 3.84 24.86
C TYR A 167 6.85 4.93 25.93
N CYS A 168 5.73 5.64 26.07
CA CYS A 168 5.53 6.61 27.14
C CYS A 168 4.75 5.98 28.31
N SER A 169 5.32 5.99 29.52
CA SER A 169 4.65 5.43 30.71
C SER A 169 3.54 6.34 31.27
N ILE A 170 3.49 7.61 30.87
CA ILE A 170 2.49 8.59 31.35
C ILE A 170 1.12 8.33 30.71
N ASP A 171 1.09 8.04 29.40
CA ASP A 171 -0.14 7.85 28.61
C ASP A 171 -0.29 6.43 28.05
N GLU A 172 0.62 5.53 28.42
CA GLU A 172 0.62 4.10 28.07
C GLU A 172 0.61 3.85 26.54
N THR A 173 1.17 4.78 25.77
CA THR A 173 1.21 4.74 24.30
C THR A 173 2.63 4.57 23.77
N ALA A 174 2.79 3.68 22.78
CA ALA A 174 4.00 3.52 22.01
C ALA A 174 3.98 4.40 20.75
N TYR A 175 5.02 5.21 20.56
CA TYR A 175 5.20 6.13 19.44
C TYR A 175 6.33 5.63 18.55
N VAL A 176 5.98 5.20 17.34
CA VAL A 176 6.89 4.39 16.52
C VAL A 176 6.99 4.89 15.08
N GLU A 177 8.10 4.51 14.44
CA GLU A 177 8.34 4.67 13.02
C GLU A 177 8.53 3.29 12.36
N VAL A 178 8.04 3.17 11.12
CA VAL A 178 8.07 1.92 10.37
C VAL A 178 9.46 1.67 9.79
N ASN A 179 10.05 0.55 10.18
CA ASN A 179 11.37 0.10 9.75
C ASN A 179 11.29 -0.96 8.64
N GLY A 180 10.28 -1.82 8.71
CA GLY A 180 10.15 -3.01 7.86
C GLY A 180 8.73 -3.17 7.31
N LEU A 181 8.63 -3.62 6.07
CA LEU A 181 7.37 -4.00 5.43
C LEU A 181 7.57 -5.31 4.67
N GLY A 182 6.51 -6.09 4.57
CA GLY A 182 6.52 -7.36 3.86
C GLY A 182 5.15 -8.02 3.82
N THR A 183 5.12 -9.29 3.42
CA THR A 183 3.90 -10.10 3.41
C THR A 183 4.22 -11.54 3.72
N TYR A 184 3.28 -12.28 4.30
CA TYR A 184 3.46 -13.71 4.59
C TYR A 184 2.17 -14.49 4.37
N ASP A 185 2.29 -15.74 3.91
CA ASP A 185 1.15 -16.63 3.64
C ASP A 185 0.60 -17.22 4.95
N THR A 186 -0.05 -16.36 5.75
CA THR A 186 -0.70 -16.70 7.02
C THR A 186 -1.98 -15.87 7.18
N ASN A 187 -2.98 -16.40 7.88
CA ASN A 187 -4.18 -15.65 8.26
C ASN A 187 -4.97 -16.37 9.38
N GLY A 188 -5.97 -15.69 9.93
CA GLY A 188 -6.93 -16.25 10.89
C GLY A 188 -6.25 -16.86 12.12
N SER A 189 -6.62 -18.09 12.48
CA SER A 189 -6.08 -18.75 13.68
C SER A 189 -4.59 -19.05 13.62
N HIS A 190 -4.01 -19.20 12.43
CA HIS A 190 -2.56 -19.38 12.28
C HIS A 190 -1.82 -18.09 12.62
N LEU A 191 -2.40 -16.95 12.26
CA LEU A 191 -1.84 -15.64 12.56
C LEU A 191 -1.79 -15.37 14.07
N ALA A 192 -2.86 -15.73 14.78
CA ALA A 192 -2.93 -15.59 16.24
C ALA A 192 -1.96 -16.50 17.02
N LYS A 193 -1.34 -17.47 16.34
CA LYS A 193 -0.37 -18.41 16.92
C LYS A 193 1.03 -18.25 16.33
N ASP A 194 1.24 -17.28 15.44
CA ASP A 194 2.54 -17.04 14.85
C ASP A 194 3.47 -16.39 15.88
N THR A 195 4.54 -17.08 16.19
CA THR A 195 5.57 -16.67 17.15
C THR A 195 6.78 -16.02 16.48
N GLY A 196 6.77 -15.93 15.15
CA GLY A 196 7.94 -15.55 14.38
C GLY A 196 8.91 -16.72 14.19
N ASP A 197 9.88 -16.52 13.30
CA ASP A 197 11.04 -17.40 13.12
C ASP A 197 12.20 -16.61 12.50
N MET A 198 13.38 -17.24 12.46
CA MET A 198 14.63 -16.64 11.99
C MET A 198 14.84 -16.73 10.47
N THR A 199 13.87 -17.26 9.74
CA THR A 199 13.96 -17.49 8.30
C THR A 199 13.45 -16.28 7.51
N TYR A 200 13.76 -16.26 6.22
CA TYR A 200 13.16 -15.28 5.31
C TYR A 200 11.71 -15.67 5.03
N ARG A 201 10.80 -14.74 5.30
CA ARG A 201 9.37 -14.89 5.09
C ARG A 201 8.94 -14.07 3.88
N ARG A 202 7.97 -14.60 3.13
CA ARG A 202 7.32 -13.91 1.99
C ARG A 202 5.96 -14.53 1.72
N SER A 203 5.08 -13.79 1.04
CA SER A 203 3.82 -14.32 0.53
C SER A 203 3.94 -14.64 -0.96
N TYR A 204 3.80 -15.92 -1.31
CA TYR A 204 3.66 -16.35 -2.69
C TYR A 204 2.28 -15.99 -3.23
N TRP A 205 1.26 -16.01 -2.38
CA TRP A 205 -0.09 -15.64 -2.76
C TRP A 205 -0.19 -14.16 -3.18
N TYR A 206 0.31 -13.25 -2.34
CA TYR A 206 0.38 -11.83 -2.65
C TYR A 206 1.22 -11.57 -3.90
N GLY A 207 2.37 -12.24 -4.02
CA GLY A 207 3.23 -12.15 -5.20
C GLY A 207 2.48 -12.54 -6.49
N LEU A 208 1.83 -13.70 -6.51
CA LEU A 208 1.14 -14.18 -7.71
C LEU A 208 -0.09 -13.34 -8.06
N VAL A 209 -0.97 -13.11 -7.08
CA VAL A 209 -2.21 -12.34 -7.31
C VAL A 209 -1.89 -10.88 -7.65
N GLY A 210 -0.94 -10.27 -6.93
CA GLY A 210 -0.47 -8.91 -7.19
C GLY A 210 0.16 -8.75 -8.57
N ALA A 211 0.98 -9.72 -9.01
CA ALA A 211 1.55 -9.71 -10.37
C ALA A 211 0.46 -9.80 -11.45
N VAL A 212 -0.51 -10.69 -11.30
CA VAL A 212 -1.66 -10.80 -12.22
C VAL A 212 -2.44 -9.49 -12.27
N TRP A 213 -2.66 -8.86 -11.12
CA TRP A 213 -3.36 -7.57 -11.02
C TRP A 213 -2.62 -6.43 -11.71
N ILE A 214 -1.30 -6.31 -11.50
CA ILE A 214 -0.46 -5.30 -12.17
C ILE A 214 -0.44 -5.53 -13.68
N ALA A 215 -0.32 -6.78 -14.13
CA ALA A 215 -0.37 -7.12 -15.55
C ALA A 215 -1.73 -6.71 -16.17
N TYR A 216 -2.83 -7.00 -15.48
CA TYR A 216 -4.17 -6.57 -15.88
C TYR A 216 -4.29 -5.03 -15.98
N ARG A 217 -3.87 -4.30 -14.95
CA ARG A 217 -3.87 -2.83 -14.93
C ARG A 217 -3.00 -2.24 -16.04
N THR A 218 -1.85 -2.85 -16.33
CA THR A 218 -0.98 -2.46 -17.44
C THR A 218 -1.68 -2.62 -18.80
N MET A 219 -2.41 -3.72 -18.99
CA MET A 219 -3.21 -3.94 -20.19
C MET A 219 -4.35 -2.90 -20.33
N LEU A 220 -5.02 -2.53 -19.24
CA LEU A 220 -6.00 -1.44 -19.23
C LEU A 220 -5.36 -0.10 -19.60
N MET A 221 -4.19 0.22 -19.04
CA MET A 221 -3.47 1.45 -19.38
C MET A 221 -3.13 1.52 -20.88
N ARG A 222 -2.69 0.42 -21.47
CA ARG A 222 -2.43 0.34 -22.92
C ARG A 222 -3.68 0.62 -23.76
N ARG A 223 -4.84 0.13 -23.34
CA ARG A 223 -6.13 0.43 -24.02
C ARG A 223 -6.48 1.92 -23.89
N GLY A 224 -6.31 2.49 -22.69
CA GLY A 224 -6.47 3.93 -22.44
C GLY A 224 -5.58 4.78 -23.35
N PHE A 225 -4.30 4.43 -23.47
CA PHE A 225 -3.36 5.11 -24.37
C PHE A 225 -3.84 5.13 -25.82
N ILE A 226 -4.29 3.98 -26.35
CA ILE A 226 -4.79 3.88 -27.72
C ILE A 226 -6.04 4.75 -27.90
N SER A 227 -6.95 4.76 -26.92
CA SER A 227 -8.16 5.59 -26.92
C SER A 227 -7.81 7.08 -26.95
N CYS A 228 -6.99 7.55 -26.00
CA CYS A 228 -6.55 8.95 -25.91
C CYS A 228 -5.83 9.40 -27.19
N LYS A 229 -4.93 8.56 -27.72
CA LYS A 229 -4.19 8.87 -28.96
C LYS A 229 -5.12 8.99 -30.17
N ARG A 230 -6.11 8.10 -30.30
CA ARG A 230 -7.07 8.12 -31.43
C ARG A 230 -8.04 9.29 -31.33
N TYR A 231 -8.60 9.52 -30.14
CA TYR A 231 -9.53 10.61 -29.89
C TYR A 231 -8.86 11.97 -30.07
N GLY A 232 -7.70 12.18 -29.43
CA GLY A 232 -6.94 13.41 -29.57
C GLY A 232 -6.54 13.72 -31.02
N ARG A 233 -6.10 12.70 -31.79
CA ARG A 233 -5.82 12.87 -33.22
C ARG A 233 -7.06 13.32 -34.00
N ARG A 234 -8.24 12.76 -33.70
CA ARG A 234 -9.49 13.15 -34.36
C ARG A 234 -9.89 14.58 -33.99
N SER A 235 -9.74 14.97 -32.73
CA SER A 235 -9.98 16.35 -32.28
C SER A 235 -9.04 17.35 -32.95
N ASP A 236 -7.75 17.01 -33.10
CA ASP A 236 -6.77 17.83 -33.81
C ASP A 236 -7.15 18.02 -35.29
N ILE A 237 -7.57 16.95 -35.97
CA ILE A 237 -8.04 17.00 -37.36
C ILE A 237 -9.25 17.93 -37.50
N MET A 238 -10.17 17.89 -36.53
CA MET A 238 -11.36 18.74 -36.50
C MET A 238 -11.10 20.15 -35.93
N GLN A 239 -9.86 20.49 -35.61
CA GLN A 239 -9.45 21.76 -34.99
C GLN A 239 -10.21 22.08 -33.68
N GLN A 240 -10.67 21.04 -32.98
CA GLN A 240 -11.34 21.18 -31.70
C GLN A 240 -10.30 21.38 -30.60
N LYS A 241 -10.29 22.57 -30.01
CA LYS A 241 -9.46 22.86 -28.83
C LYS A 241 -9.94 22.00 -27.66
N MET A 242 -9.01 21.31 -27.02
CA MET A 242 -9.26 20.50 -25.83
C MET A 242 -8.94 21.29 -24.58
N ARG A 243 -9.93 21.50 -23.71
CA ARG A 243 -9.67 22.06 -22.37
C ARG A 243 -9.10 20.96 -21.48
N PHE A 244 -8.24 21.35 -20.54
CA PHE A 244 -7.64 20.40 -19.61
C PHE A 244 -8.68 19.62 -18.78
N LYS A 245 -9.77 20.27 -18.34
CA LYS A 245 -10.87 19.62 -17.61
C LYS A 245 -11.53 18.52 -18.45
N ASP A 246 -11.77 18.76 -19.73
CA ASP A 246 -12.40 17.80 -20.62
C ASP A 246 -11.46 16.62 -20.89
N ALA A 247 -10.16 16.88 -21.02
CA ALA A 247 -9.14 15.85 -21.12
C ALA A 247 -9.07 14.98 -19.85
N MET A 248 -9.18 15.59 -18.66
CA MET A 248 -9.23 14.89 -17.37
C MET A 248 -10.42 13.94 -17.29
N VAL A 249 -11.63 14.44 -17.56
CA VAL A 249 -12.86 13.63 -17.56
C VAL A 249 -12.75 12.50 -18.59
N TYR A 250 -12.28 12.81 -19.81
CA TYR A 250 -12.12 11.80 -20.86
C TYR A 250 -11.14 10.71 -20.45
N VAL A 251 -9.98 11.06 -19.89
CA VAL A 251 -8.99 10.08 -19.44
C VAL A 251 -9.56 9.21 -18.32
N GLN A 252 -10.13 9.81 -17.28
CA GLN A 252 -10.74 9.07 -16.16
C GLN A 252 -11.81 8.10 -16.65
N GLU A 253 -12.72 8.56 -17.50
CA GLU A 253 -13.77 7.72 -18.07
C GLU A 253 -13.21 6.68 -19.05
N SER A 254 -12.15 6.98 -19.81
CA SER A 254 -11.53 5.98 -20.69
C SER A 254 -10.86 4.85 -19.90
N LEU A 255 -10.29 5.16 -18.73
CA LEU A 255 -9.71 4.18 -17.83
C LEU A 255 -10.80 3.37 -17.12
N ARG A 256 -11.95 3.99 -16.80
CA ARG A 256 -13.14 3.33 -16.25
C ARG A 256 -13.87 2.46 -17.27
N LEU A 257 -14.17 2.97 -18.47
CA LEU A 257 -14.87 2.28 -19.55
C LEU A 257 -14.05 1.16 -20.18
N SER A 258 -12.71 1.21 -20.09
CA SER A 258 -11.87 0.05 -20.43
C SER A 258 -12.20 -1.18 -19.56
N ALA A 259 -12.85 -1.00 -18.40
CA ALA A 259 -13.44 -2.04 -17.58
C ALA A 259 -14.82 -2.52 -18.08
N HIS A 260 -15.58 -1.68 -18.78
CA HIS A 260 -16.97 -1.99 -19.15
C HIS A 260 -17.09 -3.07 -20.23
N GLY A 261 -16.04 -3.36 -21.00
CA GLY A 261 -15.97 -4.52 -21.90
C GLY A 261 -15.57 -5.83 -21.24
N ALA A 262 -15.42 -5.85 -19.91
CA ALA A 262 -15.00 -7.02 -19.15
C ALA A 262 -16.22 -7.74 -18.53
N ARG A 263 -16.24 -9.08 -18.59
CA ARG A 263 -17.28 -9.94 -17.97
C ARG A 263 -17.50 -9.56 -16.50
N ASN A 264 -18.70 -9.80 -15.96
CA ASN A 264 -19.17 -9.30 -14.66
C ASN A 264 -18.17 -9.46 -13.48
N TYR A 265 -17.36 -10.53 -13.44
CA TYR A 265 -16.34 -10.73 -12.41
C TYR A 265 -15.18 -9.71 -12.46
N HIS A 266 -14.83 -9.20 -13.65
CA HIS A 266 -13.82 -8.15 -13.80
C HIS A 266 -14.29 -6.78 -13.31
N ARG A 267 -15.61 -6.53 -13.30
CA ARG A 267 -16.19 -5.29 -12.76
C ARG A 267 -16.18 -5.26 -11.24
N ALA A 268 -16.37 -6.41 -10.58
CA ALA A 268 -16.27 -6.53 -9.13
C ALA A 268 -14.84 -6.26 -8.63
N ALA A 269 -13.81 -6.73 -9.34
CA ALA A 269 -12.42 -6.51 -8.96
C ALA A 269 -11.96 -5.04 -9.06
N ILE A 270 -12.63 -4.21 -9.87
CA ILE A 270 -12.26 -2.79 -10.07
C ILE A 270 -12.91 -1.87 -9.02
N LEU A 271 -13.96 -2.37 -8.34
CA LEU A 271 -14.65 -1.69 -7.25
C LEU A 271 -14.12 -2.09 -5.86
N GLY A 272 -13.12 -2.98 -5.80
CA GLY A 272 -12.36 -3.33 -4.60
C GLY A 272 -11.01 -2.63 -4.54
#